data_AF-A0A1Y1QGF8-F1
#
_entry.id   AF-A0A1Y1QGF8-F1
#
_cell.length_a   1.000
_cell.length_b   1.000
_cell.length_c   1.000
_cell.angle_alpha   90.00
_cell.angle_beta   90.00
_cell.angle_gamma   90.00
#
_symmetry.space_group_name_H-M   'P 1'
#
loop_
_entity.id
_entity.type
_entity.pdbx_description
1 polymer ?
#
loop_
_entity_poly.entity_id
_entity_poly.type
_entity_poly.pdbx_seq_one_letter_code
_entity_poly.pdbx_strand_id
1 'polypeptide(L)'
;MEWYERVQAWFNPTKNPDLEAIFQRQARTLPTLWLLGKTGAGKSSLIHALTGDTKIAIGNGFQPCTQTAQAYDYPSTTPLLRFLDTRGLAEA
;
A
#
# COMPACT_ATOMS: atom_id res chain seq x y z
N MET A 1 -21.69 35.23 -1.15
CA MET A 1 -20.87 34.14 -0.58
C MET A 1 -20.64 34.45 0.87
N GLU A 2 -21.14 33.58 1.73
CA GLU A 2 -20.95 33.66 3.17
C GLU A 2 -19.47 33.44 3.52
N TRP A 3 -18.98 34.01 4.62
CA TRP A 3 -17.56 33.91 5.01
C TRP A 3 -17.08 32.47 5.16
N TYR A 4 -17.97 31.57 5.59
CA TYR A 4 -17.71 30.14 5.76
C TYR A 4 -17.36 29.45 4.44
N GLU A 5 -18.08 29.76 3.36
CA GLU A 5 -17.84 29.19 2.03
C GLU A 5 -16.45 29.55 1.50
N ARG A 6 -15.99 30.78 1.77
CA ARG A 6 -14.65 31.25 1.36
C ARG A 6 -13.53 30.53 2.12
N VAL A 7 -13.72 30.29 3.41
CA VAL A 7 -12.76 29.54 4.23
C VAL A 7 -12.71 28.08 3.79
N GLN A 8 -13.86 27.46 3.53
CA GLN A 8 -13.92 26.09 3.01
C GLN A 8 -13.23 25.93 1.66
N ALA A 9 -13.47 26.86 0.72
CA ALA A 9 -12.83 26.84 -0.59
C ALA A 9 -11.30 27.01 -0.51
N TRP A 10 -10.79 27.72 0.50
CA TRP A 10 -9.35 27.89 0.72
C TRP A 10 -8.66 26.62 1.22
N PHE A 11 -9.30 25.88 2.12
CA PHE A 11 -8.75 24.63 2.66
C PHE A 11 -9.00 23.40 1.79
N ASN A 12 -9.99 23.44 0.90
CA ASN A 12 -10.35 22.32 0.05
C ASN A 12 -10.28 22.74 -1.43
N PRO A 13 -9.06 22.89 -1.99
CA PRO A 13 -8.89 23.29 -3.38
C PRO A 13 -9.62 22.32 -4.31
N THR A 14 -10.28 22.87 -5.34
CA THR A 14 -10.98 22.08 -6.35
C THR A 14 -10.02 21.13 -7.06
N LYS A 15 -10.47 19.89 -7.30
CA LYS A 15 -9.69 18.88 -8.03
C LYS A 15 -9.23 19.46 -9.38
N ASN A 16 -7.94 19.32 -9.67
CA ASN A 16 -7.41 19.72 -10.97
C ASN A 16 -7.82 18.67 -12.02
N PRO A 17 -8.65 19.02 -13.03
CA PRO A 17 -9.12 18.07 -14.04
C PRO A 17 -7.98 17.48 -14.87
N ASP A 18 -6.85 18.19 -15.03
CA ASP A 18 -5.69 17.72 -15.78
C ASP A 18 -5.00 16.52 -15.10
N LEU A 19 -5.18 16.37 -13.79
CA LEU A 19 -4.61 15.26 -13.02
C LEU A 19 -5.44 13.98 -13.11
N GLU A 20 -6.70 14.05 -13.56
CA GLU A 20 -7.60 12.88 -13.61
C GLU A 20 -7.01 11.76 -14.46
N ALA A 21 -6.47 12.08 -15.64
CA ALA A 21 -5.83 11.10 -16.51
C ALA A 21 -4.61 10.42 -15.85
N ILE A 22 -3.87 11.15 -14.99
CA ILE A 22 -2.72 10.61 -14.26
C ILE A 22 -3.19 9.62 -13.20
N PHE A 23 -4.23 9.95 -12.43
CA PHE A 23 -4.81 9.04 -11.44
C PHE A 23 -5.38 7.77 -12.08
N GLN A 24 -6.07 7.90 -13.22
CA GLN A 24 -6.59 6.75 -13.98
C GLN A 24 -5.46 5.84 -14.49
N ARG A 25 -4.34 6.42 -14.93
CA ARG A 25 -3.17 5.65 -15.35
C ARG A 25 -2.48 4.98 -14.16
N GLN A 26 -2.28 5.71 -13.06
CA GLN A 26 -1.64 5.19 -11.85
C GLN A 26 -2.43 4.03 -11.25
N ALA A 27 -3.75 4.11 -11.22
CA ALA A 27 -4.63 3.04 -10.76
C ALA A 27 -4.49 1.73 -11.56
N ARG A 28 -4.05 1.79 -12.83
CA ARG A 28 -3.82 0.61 -13.68
C ARG A 28 -2.42 0.01 -13.49
N THR A 29 -1.43 0.81 -13.09
CA THR A 29 -0.03 0.40 -12.99
C THR A 29 0.58 0.93 -11.70
N LEU A 30 0.23 0.32 -10.57
CA LEU A 30 0.80 0.69 -9.29
C LEU A 30 2.30 0.34 -9.26
N PRO A 31 3.19 1.29 -8.89
CA PRO A 31 4.56 0.97 -8.53
C PRO A 31 4.56 -0.15 -7.51
N THR A 32 5.23 -1.26 -7.83
CA THR A 32 5.21 -2.46 -6.99
C THR A 32 6.57 -2.64 -6.31
N LEU A 33 6.57 -2.57 -4.98
CA LEU A 33 7.74 -2.86 -4.15
C LEU A 33 7.79 -4.34 -3.81
N TRP A 34 8.82 -5.03 -4.29
CA TRP A 34 9.01 -6.45 -4.04
C TRP A 34 9.82 -6.66 -2.77
N LEU A 35 9.26 -7.39 -1.82
CA LEU A 35 9.95 -7.75 -0.59
C LEU A 35 10.48 -9.17 -0.73
N LEU A 36 11.78 -9.26 -0.98
CA LEU A 36 12.52 -10.51 -1.14
C LEU A 36 13.45 -10.71 0.04
N GLY A 37 13.52 -11.94 0.55
CA GLY A 37 14.38 -12.27 1.68
C GLY A 37 14.09 -13.66 2.23
N LYS A 38 14.90 -14.12 3.18
CA LYS A 38 14.72 -15.42 3.85
C LYS A 38 13.41 -15.44 4.67
N THR A 39 12.96 -16.64 5.05
CA THR A 39 11.86 -16.79 6.02
C THR A 39 12.28 -16.17 7.35
N GLY A 40 11.35 -15.50 8.03
CA GLY A 40 11.64 -14.80 9.29
C GLY A 40 12.38 -13.46 9.17
N ALA A 41 12.72 -12.99 7.97
CA ALA A 41 13.42 -11.71 7.77
C ALA A 41 12.58 -10.44 8.07
N GLY A 42 11.34 -10.58 8.53
CA GLY A 42 10.48 -9.45 8.93
C GLY A 42 9.77 -8.71 7.79
N LYS A 43 9.66 -9.32 6.60
CA LYS A 43 9.02 -8.69 5.41
C LYS A 43 7.59 -8.24 5.68
N SER A 44 6.73 -9.14 6.16
CA SER A 44 5.33 -8.84 6.48
C SER A 44 5.23 -7.83 7.65
N SER A 45 6.13 -7.93 8.63
CA SER A 45 6.21 -6.98 9.75
C SER A 45 6.56 -5.55 9.28
N LEU A 46 7.43 -5.42 8.27
CA LEU A 46 7.75 -4.13 7.67
C LEU A 46 6.53 -3.52 6.99
N ILE A 47 5.79 -4.30 6.19
CA ILE A 47 4.57 -3.81 5.54
C ILE A 47 3.58 -3.36 6.62
N HIS A 48 3.32 -4.18 7.64
CA HIS A 48 2.42 -3.83 8.74
C HIS A 48 2.84 -2.55 9.47
N ALA A 49 4.14 -2.37 9.73
CA ALA A 49 4.65 -1.15 10.37
C ALA A 49 4.46 0.10 9.48
N LEU A 50 4.58 -0.05 8.16
CA LEU A 50 4.42 1.05 7.21
C LEU A 50 2.96 1.40 6.93
N THR A 51 2.07 0.39 6.92
CA THR A 51 0.68 0.59 6.51
C THR A 51 -0.28 0.73 7.69
N GLY A 52 0.07 0.19 8.87
CA GLY A 52 -0.84 0.03 10.00
C GLY A 52 -1.99 -0.94 9.73
N ASP A 53 -1.95 -1.72 8.63
CA ASP A 53 -3.04 -2.60 8.23
C ASP A 53 -3.00 -3.91 9.02
N THR A 54 -3.91 -4.05 9.97
CA THR A 54 -4.05 -5.22 10.85
C THR A 54 -4.42 -6.51 10.13
N LYS A 55 -4.80 -6.44 8.84
CA LYS A 55 -5.10 -7.62 8.01
C LYS A 55 -3.83 -8.32 7.51
N ILE A 56 -2.67 -7.68 7.60
CA ILE A 56 -1.40 -8.30 7.20
C ILE A 56 -1.05 -9.38 8.22
N ALA A 57 -1.09 -10.63 7.79
CA ALA A 57 -0.75 -11.77 8.64
C ALA A 57 0.75 -11.75 8.96
N ILE A 58 1.09 -11.47 10.22
CA ILE A 58 2.46 -11.60 10.73
C ILE A 58 2.62 -12.99 11.31
N GLY A 59 3.41 -13.84 10.66
CA GLY A 59 3.77 -15.16 11.20
C GLY A 59 4.75 -15.07 12.37
N ASN A 60 4.76 -16.09 13.24
CA ASN A 60 5.65 -16.18 14.41
C ASN A 60 7.14 -16.44 14.08
N GLY A 61 7.60 -16.13 12.86
CA GLY A 61 9.00 -16.28 12.43
C GLY A 61 9.49 -17.70 12.17
N PHE A 62 8.77 -18.75 12.60
CA PHE A 62 9.20 -20.16 12.54
C PHE A 62 8.38 -21.07 11.60
N GLN A 63 7.22 -20.61 11.11
CA GLN A 63 6.40 -21.32 10.13
C GLN A 63 6.19 -20.44 8.88
N PRO A 64 6.20 -21.02 7.66
CA PRO A 64 5.89 -20.28 6.44
C PRO A 64 4.44 -19.78 6.52
N CYS A 65 4.25 -18.50 6.84
CA CYS A 65 2.93 -17.88 6.95
C CYS A 65 2.35 -17.49 5.58
N THR A 66 3.20 -17.31 4.57
CA THR A 66 2.83 -17.02 3.18
C THR A 66 3.07 -18.25 2.31
N GLN A 67 2.01 -19.02 2.05
CA GLN A 67 2.03 -20.14 1.10
C GLN A 67 2.03 -19.67 -0.36
N THR A 68 1.57 -18.43 -0.62
CA THR A 68 1.52 -17.77 -1.93
C THR A 68 2.00 -16.32 -1.79
N ALA A 69 2.50 -15.74 -2.90
CA ALA A 69 2.85 -14.31 -2.91
C ALA A 69 1.57 -13.47 -2.72
N GLN A 70 1.63 -12.48 -1.83
CA GLN A 70 0.50 -11.61 -1.51
C GLN A 70 0.78 -10.16 -1.90
N ALA A 71 -0.21 -9.52 -2.50
CA ALA A 71 -0.14 -8.12 -2.91
C ALA A 71 -1.00 -7.25 -1.99
N TYR A 72 -0.40 -6.17 -1.48
CA TYR A 72 -1.07 -5.20 -0.62
C TYR A 72 -1.01 -3.81 -1.26
N ASP A 73 -2.16 -3.32 -1.70
CA ASP A 73 -2.30 -1.97 -2.26
C ASP A 73 -2.44 -0.96 -1.13
N TYR A 74 -1.61 0.10 -1.18
CA TYR A 74 -1.57 1.10 -0.12
C TYR A 74 -1.49 2.53 -0.68
N PRO A 75 -2.25 3.48 -0.10
CA PRO A 75 -3.39 3.29 0.82
C PRO A 75 -4.55 2.52 0.17
N SER A 76 -5.41 1.87 0.97
CA SER A 76 -6.45 0.97 0.45
C SER A 76 -7.55 1.67 -0.38
N THR A 77 -7.85 2.93 -0.10
CA THR A 77 -8.90 3.70 -0.78
C THR A 77 -8.40 4.44 -2.01
N THR A 78 -7.11 4.78 -2.05
CA THR A 78 -6.48 5.46 -3.20
C THR A 78 -5.06 4.94 -3.33
N PRO A 79 -4.88 3.73 -3.90
CA PRO A 79 -3.59 3.07 -3.94
C PRO A 79 -2.57 3.91 -4.69
N LEU A 80 -1.43 4.14 -4.03
CA LEU A 80 -0.28 4.83 -4.61
C LEU A 80 0.82 3.85 -4.97
N LEU A 81 0.92 2.75 -4.25
CA LEU A 81 1.89 1.69 -4.46
C LEU A 81 1.32 0.32 -4.04
N ARG A 82 1.98 -0.74 -4.50
CA ARG A 82 1.69 -2.13 -4.13
C ARG A 82 2.91 -2.73 -3.44
N PHE A 83 2.74 -3.31 -2.26
CA PHE A 83 3.73 -4.22 -1.70
C PHE A 83 3.48 -5.62 -2.23
N LEU A 84 4.52 -6.31 -2.70
CA LEU A 84 4.46 -7.73 -3.01
C LEU A 84 5.30 -8.49 -1.98
N ASP A 85 4.63 -9.17 -1.06
CA ASP A 85 5.25 -10.04 -0.06
C ASP A 85 5.36 -11.45 -0.60
N THR A 86 6.57 -12.01 -0.58
CA THR A 86 6.84 -13.34 -1.12
C THR A 86 7.19 -14.33 0.00
N ARG A 87 7.02 -15.64 -0.28
CA ARG A 87 7.63 -16.68 0.56
C ARG A 87 9.13 -16.44 0.70
N GLY A 88 9.71 -16.90 1.81
CA GLY A 88 11.14 -16.84 2.00
C GLY A 88 11.91 -17.58 0.91
N LEU A 89 12.98 -16.97 0.40
CA LEU A 89 13.76 -17.47 -0.75
C LEU A 89 14.63 -18.74 -0.47
N ALA A 90 14.39 -19.48 0.62
CA ALA A 90 15.30 -20.57 1.03
C ALA A 90 14.60 -21.81 1.61
N GLU A 91 13.35 -22.05 1.22
CA GLU A 91 12.63 -23.26 1.63
C GLU A 91 12.73 -24.31 0.53
N ALA A 92 13.49 -25.37 0.82
CA ALA A 92 13.42 -26.67 0.15
C ALA A 92 12.19 -27.44 0.63
#